data_AF-A0A1F6PZF5-F1
#
_entry.id   AF-A0A1F6PZF5-F1
#
_cell.length_a   1.000
_cell.length_b   1.000
_cell.length_c   1.000
_cell.angle_alpha   90.00
_cell.angle_beta   90.00
_cell.angle_gamma   90.00
#
_symmetry.space_group_name_H-M   'P 1'
#
loop_
_entity.id
_entity.type
_entity.pdbx_description
1 polymer ?
#
loop_
_entity_poly.entity_id
_entity_poly.type
_entity_poly.pdbx_seq_one_letter_code
_entity_poly.pdbx_strand_id
1 'polypeptide(L)'
;MNNNGFAAMKSRIQAQNSKVIAHEEAHKSAAGPQAVGTPVYIRQKIAFGKGQSMEAIIGGHQVISIPAPINFTASRSTIDKTIRAAEHTISGAEAPSDGLSDADKTIANRGRQVLFSAKRANMERQQFESKLAENEQNPEQNSKNNKRKPLNILA
;
A
#
# COMPACT_ATOMS: atom_id res chain seq x y z
N MET A 1 9.53 -6.39 52.45
CA MET A 1 9.37 -6.80 51.03
C MET A 1 9.71 -5.59 50.16
N ASN A 2 10.61 -5.74 49.17
CA ASN A 2 11.17 -4.63 48.40
C ASN A 2 10.16 -4.04 47.40
N ASN A 3 9.54 -2.90 47.74
CA ASN A 3 8.65 -2.13 46.85
C ASN A 3 9.33 -1.66 45.54
N ASN A 4 10.67 -1.66 45.50
CA ASN A 4 11.45 -1.25 44.33
C ASN A 4 11.32 -2.21 43.13
N GLY A 5 11.10 -3.51 43.37
CA GLY A 5 10.97 -4.50 42.29
C GLY A 5 9.65 -4.37 41.52
N PHE A 6 8.57 -4.09 42.24
CA PHE A 6 7.24 -3.90 41.66
C PHE A 6 7.16 -2.62 40.82
N ALA A 7 7.62 -1.49 41.37
CA ALA A 7 7.61 -0.22 40.66
C ALA A 7 8.47 -0.27 39.37
N ALA A 8 9.63 -0.92 39.43
CA ALA A 8 10.48 -1.12 38.26
C ALA A 8 9.82 -2.00 37.19
N MET A 9 9.16 -3.10 37.58
CA MET A 9 8.46 -3.97 36.64
C MET A 9 7.25 -3.27 36.00
N LYS A 10 6.46 -2.55 36.79
CA LYS A 10 5.34 -1.73 36.30
C LYS A 10 5.80 -0.72 35.26
N SER A 11 6.88 0.01 35.55
CA SER A 11 7.47 0.99 34.62
C SER A 11 7.95 0.34 33.32
N ARG A 12 8.59 -0.84 33.39
CA ARG A 12 9.02 -1.59 32.20
C ARG A 12 7.84 -2.02 31.32
N ILE A 13 6.78 -2.56 31.92
CA ILE A 13 5.57 -2.96 31.18
C ILE A 13 4.91 -1.75 30.53
N GLN A 14 4.79 -0.63 31.24
CA GLN A 14 4.23 0.61 30.68
C GLN A 14 5.07 1.14 29.51
N ALA A 15 6.40 1.16 29.64
CA ALA A 15 7.30 1.58 28.58
C ALA A 15 7.19 0.66 27.35
N GLN A 16 7.10 -0.65 27.55
CA GLN A 16 6.89 -1.61 26.47
C GLN A 16 5.54 -1.39 25.77
N ASN A 17 4.45 -1.25 26.54
CA ASN A 17 3.12 -1.02 25.99
C ASN A 17 3.09 0.25 25.14
N SER A 18 3.68 1.35 25.63
CA SER A 18 3.77 2.60 24.86
C SER A 18 4.58 2.43 23.57
N LYS A 19 5.67 1.65 23.59
CA LYS A 19 6.47 1.36 22.39
C LYS A 19 5.66 0.60 21.35
N VAL A 20 4.98 -0.49 21.75
CA VAL A 20 4.18 -1.28 20.79
C VAL A 20 3.01 -0.46 20.27
N ILE A 21 2.32 0.30 21.12
CA ILE A 21 1.25 1.19 20.68
C ILE A 21 1.75 2.21 19.66
N ALA A 22 2.88 2.87 19.93
CA ALA A 22 3.47 3.84 19.02
C ALA A 22 3.90 3.20 17.68
N HIS A 23 4.45 1.98 17.73
CA HIS A 23 4.82 1.21 16.54
C HIS A 23 3.61 0.95 15.64
N GLU A 24 2.51 0.43 16.21
CA GLU A 24 1.30 0.14 15.43
C GLU A 24 0.57 1.39 14.94
N GLU A 25 0.54 2.46 15.75
CA GLU A 25 -0.07 3.73 15.34
C GLU A 25 0.75 4.42 14.24
N ALA A 26 2.07 4.21 14.18
CA ALA A 26 2.90 4.69 13.07
C ALA A 26 2.48 4.03 11.75
N HIS A 27 2.29 2.70 11.73
CA HIS A 27 1.76 1.99 10.57
C HIS A 27 0.43 2.56 10.12
N LYS A 28 -0.53 2.69 11.05
CA LYS A 28 -1.87 3.19 10.76
C LYS A 28 -1.84 4.62 10.20
N SER A 29 -1.11 5.51 10.86
CA SER A 29 -1.01 6.91 10.47
C SER A 29 -0.41 7.07 9.08
N ALA A 30 0.64 6.31 8.74
CA ALA A 30 1.30 6.40 7.44
C ALA A 30 0.52 5.68 6.33
N ALA A 31 -0.13 4.55 6.64
CA ALA A 31 -0.97 3.81 5.71
C ALA A 31 -2.25 4.59 5.33
N GLY A 32 -2.70 5.51 6.19
CA GLY A 32 -3.85 6.37 5.93
C GLY A 32 -5.08 5.54 5.53
N PRO A 33 -5.71 5.79 4.37
CA PRO A 33 -6.88 5.02 3.91
C PRO A 33 -6.63 3.53 3.67
N GLN A 34 -5.38 3.07 3.58
CA GLN A 34 -5.06 1.65 3.46
C GLN A 34 -4.99 0.94 4.81
N ALA A 35 -4.96 1.66 5.94
CA ALA A 35 -5.09 1.05 7.25
C ALA A 35 -6.53 0.56 7.45
N VAL A 36 -6.69 -0.74 7.69
CA VAL A 36 -8.00 -1.35 7.95
C VAL A 36 -8.23 -1.41 9.46
N GLY A 37 -9.27 -0.71 9.92
CA GLY A 37 -9.68 -0.73 11.32
C GLY A 37 -8.65 -0.17 12.30
N THR A 38 -8.68 -0.68 13.53
CA THR A 38 -7.71 -0.35 14.59
C THR A 38 -6.66 -1.44 14.73
N PRO A 39 -5.44 -1.11 15.22
CA PRO A 39 -4.43 -2.13 15.48
C PRO A 39 -4.94 -3.20 16.43
N VAL A 40 -4.55 -4.44 16.17
CA VAL A 40 -4.85 -5.59 17.03
C VAL A 40 -3.63 -5.83 17.92
N TYR A 41 -3.82 -5.80 19.23
CA TYR A 41 -2.74 -5.99 20.19
C TYR A 41 -2.76 -7.39 20.81
N ILE A 42 -1.60 -8.02 20.85
CA ILE A 42 -1.38 -9.29 21.56
C ILE A 42 -1.04 -8.97 23.00
N ARG A 43 -1.89 -9.41 23.94
CA ARG A 43 -1.78 -9.10 25.36
C ARG A 43 -1.44 -10.35 26.17
N GLN A 44 -0.56 -10.18 27.15
CA GLN A 44 -0.21 -11.22 28.12
C GLN A 44 -0.36 -10.69 29.54
N LYS A 45 -1.00 -11.48 30.39
CA LYS A 45 -1.11 -11.19 31.83
C LYS A 45 0.16 -11.64 32.54
N ILE A 46 0.90 -10.69 33.13
CA ILE A 46 2.11 -10.94 33.92
C ILE A 46 1.74 -10.81 35.40
N ALA A 47 2.05 -11.82 36.20
CA ALA A 47 1.88 -11.81 37.66
C ALA A 47 3.21 -11.49 38.37
N PHE A 48 3.17 -10.68 39.42
CA PHE A 48 4.40 -10.25 40.13
C PHE A 48 4.24 -10.13 41.65
N GLY A 49 3.25 -10.82 42.22
CA GLY A 49 3.05 -10.93 43.66
C GLY A 49 1.71 -11.59 43.99
N LYS A 50 1.41 -11.79 45.29
CA LYS A 50 0.13 -12.34 45.75
C LYS A 50 -1.03 -11.48 45.23
N GLY A 51 -1.71 -11.97 44.18
CA GLY A 51 -2.91 -11.36 43.60
C GLY A 51 -2.68 -10.16 42.67
N GLN A 52 -1.43 -9.76 42.40
CA GLN A 52 -1.14 -8.61 41.53
C GLN A 52 -0.70 -9.06 40.13
N SER A 53 -1.37 -8.52 39.12
CA SER A 53 -1.08 -8.75 37.70
C SER A 53 -1.25 -7.50 36.87
N MET A 54 -0.51 -7.40 35.76
CA MET A 54 -0.71 -6.37 34.74
C MET A 54 -0.72 -6.99 33.36
N GLU A 55 -1.37 -6.29 32.42
CA GLU A 55 -1.32 -6.61 31.01
C GLU A 55 -0.09 -5.98 30.36
N ALA A 56 0.75 -6.81 29.76
CA ALA A 56 1.78 -6.41 28.83
C ALA A 56 1.30 -6.63 27.41
N ILE A 57 1.53 -5.66 26.54
CA ILE A 57 1.38 -5.79 25.09
C ILE A 57 2.69 -6.37 24.58
N ILE A 58 2.65 -7.62 24.11
CA ILE A 58 3.82 -8.36 23.65
C ILE A 58 3.98 -8.33 22.14
N GLY A 59 2.99 -7.78 21.43
CA GLY A 59 3.02 -7.57 19.99
C GLY A 59 1.78 -6.82 19.53
N GLY A 60 1.80 -6.39 18.27
CA GLY A 60 0.69 -5.74 17.61
C GLY A 60 0.67 -6.12 16.14
N HIS A 61 -0.44 -5.79 15.49
CA HIS A 61 -0.55 -5.86 14.04
C HIS A 61 -1.57 -4.83 13.54
N GLN A 62 -1.11 -3.92 12.68
CA GLN A 62 -1.96 -3.10 11.84
C GLN A 62 -2.18 -3.77 10.48
N VAL A 63 -3.44 -4.04 10.15
CA VAL A 63 -3.82 -4.58 8.84
C VAL A 63 -3.71 -3.47 7.79
N ILE A 64 -2.97 -3.73 6.71
CA ILE A 64 -2.81 -2.82 5.57
C ILE A 64 -3.39 -3.47 4.31
N SER A 65 -4.34 -2.78 3.67
CA SER A 65 -4.90 -3.16 2.37
C SER A 65 -3.88 -2.91 1.26
N ILE A 66 -3.66 -3.90 0.40
CA ILE A 66 -2.81 -3.77 -0.78
C ILE A 66 -3.73 -3.68 -2.01
N PRO A 67 -3.67 -2.61 -2.83
CA PRO A 67 -4.48 -2.52 -4.02
C PRO A 67 -4.10 -3.59 -5.06
N ALA A 68 -5.05 -4.00 -5.90
CA ALA A 68 -4.76 -4.93 -6.98
C ALA A 68 -3.89 -4.27 -8.08
N PRO A 69 -3.01 -5.03 -8.75
CA PRO A 69 -2.33 -4.56 -9.94
C PRO A 69 -3.31 -4.11 -11.02
N ILE A 70 -2.95 -3.07 -11.78
CA ILE A 70 -3.79 -2.49 -12.82
C ILE A 70 -3.02 -2.36 -14.14
N ASN A 71 -3.74 -2.39 -15.25
CA ASN A 71 -3.22 -2.23 -16.61
C ASN A 71 -3.77 -0.95 -17.27
N PHE A 72 -3.28 -0.62 -18.47
CA PHE A 72 -3.62 0.62 -19.17
C PHE A 72 -5.08 0.71 -19.64
N THR A 73 -5.83 -0.39 -19.66
CA THR A 73 -7.25 -0.38 -20.08
C THR A 73 -8.16 0.28 -19.04
N ALA A 74 -7.74 0.32 -17.77
CA ALA A 74 -8.46 1.02 -16.72
C ALA A 74 -8.42 2.55 -16.90
N SER A 75 -9.47 3.24 -16.44
CA SER A 75 -9.55 4.72 -16.54
C SER A 75 -8.36 5.40 -15.84
N ARG A 76 -7.93 6.58 -16.33
CA ARG A 76 -6.89 7.39 -15.67
C ARG A 76 -7.15 7.58 -14.18
N SER A 77 -8.39 7.91 -13.82
CA SER A 77 -8.78 8.10 -12.42
C SER A 77 -8.56 6.84 -11.56
N THR A 78 -8.79 5.65 -12.11
CA THR A 78 -8.55 4.38 -11.42
C THR A 78 -7.05 4.10 -11.29
N ILE A 79 -6.27 4.39 -12.33
CA ILE A 79 -4.80 4.26 -12.30
C ILE A 79 -4.22 5.19 -11.24
N ASP A 80 -4.59 6.47 -11.22
CA ASP A 80 -4.10 7.45 -10.25
C ASP A 80 -4.51 7.11 -8.80
N LYS A 81 -5.72 6.56 -8.61
CA LYS A 81 -6.15 6.03 -7.30
C LYS A 81 -5.27 4.85 -6.88
N THR A 82 -4.94 3.96 -7.81
CA THR A 82 -4.09 2.79 -7.54
C THR A 82 -2.66 3.20 -7.19
N ILE A 83 -2.09 4.21 -7.88
CA ILE A 83 -0.78 4.78 -7.56
C ILE A 83 -0.76 5.29 -6.12
N ARG A 84 -1.70 6.17 -5.75
CA ARG A 84 -1.77 6.74 -4.39
C ARG A 84 -1.99 5.65 -3.33
N ALA A 85 -2.86 4.69 -3.60
CA ALA A 85 -3.10 3.57 -2.68
C ALA A 85 -1.84 2.73 -2.48
N ALA A 86 -1.08 2.45 -3.54
CA ALA A 86 0.17 1.71 -3.45
C ALA A 86 1.25 2.50 -2.68
N GLU A 87 1.35 3.81 -2.88
CA GLU A 87 2.24 4.70 -2.11
C GLU A 87 1.90 4.66 -0.61
N HIS A 88 0.62 4.80 -0.25
CA HIS A 88 0.17 4.66 1.13
C HIS A 88 0.46 3.28 1.71
N THR A 89 0.31 2.21 0.93
CA THR A 89 0.65 0.84 1.37
C THR A 89 2.14 0.75 1.75
N ILE A 90 3.02 1.30 0.90
CA ILE A 90 4.47 1.29 1.12
C ILE A 90 4.81 2.13 2.36
N SER A 91 4.32 3.37 2.43
CA SER A 91 4.55 4.26 3.58
C SER A 91 4.05 3.65 4.88
N GLY A 92 2.89 3.00 4.85
CA GLY A 92 2.33 2.26 5.96
C GLY A 92 3.27 1.17 6.46
N ALA A 93 3.73 0.30 5.57
CA ALA A 93 4.64 -0.78 5.93
C ALA A 93 6.02 -0.26 6.41
N GLU A 94 6.49 0.86 5.88
CA GLU A 94 7.81 1.42 6.18
C GLU A 94 7.85 2.40 7.36
N ALA A 95 6.70 2.67 7.98
CA ALA A 95 6.58 3.72 8.99
C ALA A 95 7.41 3.52 10.27
N PRO A 96 7.53 2.30 10.84
CA PRO A 96 8.27 2.13 12.08
C PRO A 96 9.78 2.32 11.90
N SER A 97 10.39 3.06 12.83
CA SER A 97 11.81 3.41 12.79
C SER A 97 12.75 2.35 13.39
N ASP A 98 12.21 1.36 14.09
CA ASP A 98 12.94 0.29 14.78
C ASP A 98 13.31 -0.90 13.88
N GLY A 99 13.07 -0.76 12.57
CA GLY A 99 13.43 -1.72 11.54
C GLY A 99 12.22 -2.51 11.06
N LEU A 100 12.23 -2.88 9.77
CA LEU A 100 11.10 -3.58 9.15
C LEU A 100 11.08 -5.04 9.56
N SER A 101 9.93 -5.51 10.05
CA SER A 101 9.67 -6.94 10.16
C SER A 101 9.64 -7.58 8.76
N ASP A 102 9.79 -8.89 8.68
CA ASP A 102 9.70 -9.58 7.38
C ASP A 102 8.28 -9.50 6.77
N ALA A 103 7.26 -9.35 7.62
CA ALA A 103 5.89 -9.06 7.18
C ALA A 103 5.82 -7.68 6.52
N ASP A 104 6.40 -6.65 7.15
CA ASP A 104 6.41 -5.29 6.60
C ASP A 104 7.17 -5.20 5.29
N LYS A 105 8.34 -5.86 5.20
CA LYS A 105 9.09 -5.96 3.95
C LYS A 105 8.26 -6.60 2.84
N THR A 106 7.48 -7.63 3.18
CA THR A 106 6.60 -8.31 2.22
C THR A 106 5.50 -7.38 1.73
N ILE A 107 4.86 -6.64 2.63
CA ILE A 107 3.80 -5.66 2.29
C ILE A 107 4.39 -4.53 1.43
N ALA A 108 5.53 -3.96 1.84
CA ALA A 108 6.22 -2.91 1.09
C ALA A 108 6.60 -3.39 -0.32
N ASN A 109 7.15 -4.61 -0.44
CA ASN A 109 7.50 -5.17 -1.74
C ASN A 109 6.29 -5.38 -2.65
N ARG A 110 5.16 -5.87 -2.11
CA ARG A 110 3.91 -5.98 -2.86
C ARG A 110 3.37 -4.61 -3.29
N GLY A 111 3.41 -3.63 -2.38
CA GLY A 111 3.06 -2.24 -2.69
C GLY A 111 3.90 -1.68 -3.84
N ARG A 112 5.23 -1.90 -3.82
CA ARG A 112 6.14 -1.48 -4.89
C ARG A 112 5.84 -2.16 -6.22
N GLN A 113 5.51 -3.45 -6.23
CA GLN A 113 5.10 -4.16 -7.45
C GLN A 113 3.84 -3.54 -8.06
N VAL A 114 2.83 -3.24 -7.23
CA VAL A 114 1.58 -2.60 -7.69
C VAL A 114 1.86 -1.18 -8.19
N LEU A 115 2.68 -0.40 -7.47
CA LEU A 115 3.08 0.94 -7.88
C LEU A 115 3.77 0.94 -9.25
N PHE A 116 4.67 -0.02 -9.48
CA PHE A 116 5.34 -0.18 -10.77
C PHE A 116 4.32 -0.49 -11.88
N SER A 117 3.42 -1.44 -11.66
CA SER A 117 2.35 -1.77 -12.61
C SER A 117 1.47 -0.56 -12.94
N ALA A 118 1.05 0.19 -11.92
CA ALA A 118 0.18 1.34 -12.09
C ALA A 118 0.87 2.50 -12.82
N LYS A 119 2.15 2.79 -12.51
CA LYS A 119 2.94 3.80 -13.23
C LYS A 119 3.13 3.41 -14.70
N ARG A 120 3.41 2.13 -14.97
CA ARG A 120 3.50 1.61 -16.33
C ARG A 120 2.18 1.76 -17.08
N ALA A 121 1.06 1.35 -16.46
CA ALA A 121 -0.28 1.52 -17.01
C ALA A 121 -0.60 2.98 -17.35
N ASN A 122 -0.18 3.92 -16.50
CA ASN A 122 -0.38 5.36 -16.74
C ASN A 122 0.36 5.83 -18.00
N MET A 123 1.64 5.45 -18.15
CA MET A 123 2.44 5.80 -19.33
C MET A 123 1.86 5.19 -20.62
N GLU A 124 1.51 3.90 -20.59
CA GLU A 124 0.92 3.21 -21.74
C GLU A 124 -0.41 3.86 -22.17
N ARG A 125 -1.25 4.23 -21.18
CA ARG A 125 -2.51 4.91 -21.44
C ARG A 125 -2.31 6.30 -22.04
N GLN A 126 -1.35 7.07 -21.52
CA GLN A 126 -1.02 8.38 -22.06
C GLN A 126 -0.58 8.27 -23.53
N GLN A 127 0.28 7.31 -23.87
CA GLN A 127 0.71 7.07 -25.24
C GLN A 127 -0.46 6.66 -26.16
N PHE A 128 -1.38 5.82 -25.66
CA PHE A 128 -2.55 5.41 -26.40
C PHE A 128 -3.49 6.58 -26.70
N GLU A 129 -3.79 7.41 -25.70
CA GLU A 129 -4.65 8.57 -25.86
C GLU A 129 -4.02 9.65 -26.76
N SER A 130 -2.70 9.83 -26.73
CA SER A 130 -1.99 10.69 -27.69
C SER A 130 -2.16 10.20 -29.14
N LYS A 131 -2.02 8.90 -29.39
CA LYS A 131 -2.21 8.32 -30.74
C LYS A 131 -3.66 8.44 -31.25
N LEU A 132 -4.64 8.34 -30.34
CA LEU A 132 -6.04 8.57 -30.70
C LEU A 132 -6.28 10.03 -31.10
N ALA A 133 -5.75 10.98 -30.33
CA ALA A 133 -5.87 12.40 -30.64
C ALA A 133 -5.20 12.78 -31.98
N GLU A 134 -4.03 12.19 -32.28
CA GLU A 134 -3.36 12.39 -33.58
C GLU A 134 -4.19 11.84 -34.76
N ASN A 135 -4.86 10.69 -34.59
CA ASN A 135 -5.72 10.11 -35.62
C ASN A 135 -7.02 10.91 -35.84
N GLU A 136 -7.59 11.49 -34.77
CA GLU A 136 -8.77 12.37 -34.87
C GLU A 136 -8.46 13.71 -35.55
N GLN A 137 -7.23 14.20 -35.41
CA GLN A 137 -6.78 15.45 -36.05
C GLN A 137 -6.32 15.28 -37.51
N ASN A 138 -6.04 14.06 -37.98
CA ASN A 138 -5.58 13.77 -39.35
C ASN A 138 -6.41 12.69 -40.09
N PRO A 139 -7.73 12.88 -40.28
CA PRO A 139 -8.57 11.90 -40.99
C PRO A 139 -8.25 11.73 -42.49
N GLU A 140 -7.47 12.64 -43.09
CA GLU A 140 -7.25 12.68 -44.55
C GLU A 140 -6.14 11.75 -45.08
N GLN A 141 -5.29 11.17 -44.23
CA GLN A 141 -4.22 10.27 -44.70
C GLN A 141 -4.64 8.80 -44.84
N ASN A 142 -5.66 8.35 -44.11
CA ASN A 142 -6.07 6.93 -44.15
C ASN A 142 -7.01 6.60 -45.34
N SER A 143 -7.63 7.62 -45.96
CA SER A 143 -8.52 7.46 -47.12
C SER A 143 -7.79 7.44 -48.48
N LYS A 144 -6.50 7.79 -48.53
CA LYS A 144 -5.70 7.77 -49.77
C LYS A 144 -5.03 6.42 -50.07
N ASN A 145 -4.88 5.52 -49.09
CA ASN A 145 -4.27 4.19 -49.33
C ASN A 145 -5.25 3.12 -49.82
N ASN A 146 -6.58 3.32 -49.69
CA ASN A 146 -7.59 2.37 -50.18
C ASN A 146 -8.13 2.69 -51.60
N LYS A 147 -7.62 3.71 -52.28
CA LYS A 147 -8.04 4.11 -53.64
C LYS A 147 -7.11 3.67 -54.78
N ARG A 148 -6.28 2.64 -54.57
CA ARG A 148 -5.44 2.06 -55.64
C ARG A 148 -5.62 0.56 -55.79
N LYS A 149 -6.80 0.16 -56.30
CA LYS A 149 -6.93 -1.05 -57.11
C LYS A 149 -7.75 -0.69 -58.35
N PRO A 150 -7.18 -0.66 -59.56
CA PRO A 150 -8.00 -0.68 -60.76
C PRO A 150 -8.68 -2.06 -60.84
N LEU A 151 -10.02 -2.04 -60.91
CA LEU A 151 -10.81 -3.21 -61.27
C LEU A 151 -10.47 -3.57 -62.71
N ASN A 152 -9.73 -4.64 -62.90
CA ASN A 152 -9.47 -5.23 -64.21
C ASN A 152 -10.71 -6.06 -64.58
N ILE A 153 -11.72 -5.42 -65.16
CA ILE A 153 -12.85 -6.12 -65.80
C ILE A 153 -12.49 -6.19 -67.28
N LEU A 154 -12.00 -7.36 -67.71
CA LEU A 154 -11.86 -7.70 -69.12
C LEU A 154 -13.26 -7.89 -69.72
N ALA A 155 -13.40 -7.37 -70.95
CA ALA A 155 -14.61 -7.33 -71.77
C ALA A 155 -15.18 -8.72 -72.12
#